data_AF-A0A7R9DQ78-F1
#
_entry.id   AF-A0A7R9DQ78-F1
#
_cell.length_a   1.000
_cell.length_b   1.000
_cell.length_c   1.000
_cell.angle_alpha   90.00
_cell.angle_beta   90.00
_cell.angle_gamma   90.00
#
_symmetry.space_group_name_H-M   'P 1'
#
loop_
_entity.id
_entity.type
_entity.pdbx_description
1 polymer ?
#
loop_
_entity_poly.entity_id
_entity_poly.type
_entity_poly.pdbx_seq_one_letter_code
_entity_poly.pdbx_strand_id
1 'polypeptide(L)'
;MLLLLTAGTIEEKIFQRQISKTGLSEAVVDPSNINVNKMADHELKDLFTLHEHCPCQTHQLLRCGCSSRGEVPDYLEDGSTVSDIRPCQLNSAPHQGQGQMPRVNQLLQWEHHAPPFRQCVLQTMCLSSAVPYITFMFRNSSALTKTGDNSQV
;
A
#
# COMPACT_ATOMS: atom_id res chain seq x y z
N MET A 1 4.99 3.48 -16.03
CA MET A 1 5.80 4.40 -15.21
C MET A 1 6.40 3.57 -14.08
N LEU A 2 7.72 3.64 -13.89
CA LEU A 2 8.41 2.94 -12.80
C LEU A 2 8.63 3.92 -11.65
N LEU A 3 8.26 3.53 -10.44
CA LEU A 3 8.57 4.28 -9.22
C LEU A 3 9.59 3.47 -8.43
N LEU A 4 10.73 4.10 -8.10
CA LEU A 4 11.78 3.51 -7.28
C LEU A 4 11.73 4.14 -5.88
N LEU A 5 11.84 3.30 -4.86
CA LEU A 5 11.87 3.70 -3.46
C LEU A 5 13.01 2.94 -2.78
N THR A 6 13.78 3.61 -1.92
CA THR A 6 14.74 2.92 -1.06
C THR A 6 14.00 2.23 0.10
N ALA A 7 14.09 0.89 0.15
CA ALA A 7 13.45 0.09 1.18
C ALA A 7 14.01 0.44 2.56
N GLY A 8 13.14 0.45 3.57
CA GLY A 8 13.58 0.66 4.95
C GLY A 8 13.85 2.11 5.32
N THR A 9 13.81 3.06 4.38
CA THR A 9 14.16 4.47 4.62
C THR A 9 12.93 5.37 4.77
N ILE A 10 13.19 6.67 4.99
CA ILE A 10 12.17 7.71 4.99
C ILE A 10 11.39 7.80 3.67
N GLU A 11 11.97 7.42 2.52
CA GLU A 11 11.28 7.45 1.23
C GLU A 11 10.06 6.52 1.23
N GLU A 12 10.23 5.31 1.78
CA GLU A 12 9.15 4.34 1.91
C GLU A 12 8.05 4.85 2.86
N LYS A 13 8.43 5.50 3.98
CA LYS A 13 7.48 6.11 4.93
C LYS A 13 6.71 7.29 4.30
N ILE A 14 7.37 8.11 3.48
CA ILE A 14 6.72 9.20 2.74
C ILE A 14 5.72 8.62 1.73
N PHE A 15 6.11 7.60 0.99
CA PHE A 15 5.22 6.90 0.06
C PHE A 15 3.97 6.36 0.77
N GLN A 16 4.14 5.66 1.89
CA GLN A 16 3.05 5.16 2.73
C GLN A 16 2.11 6.29 3.17
N ARG A 17 2.65 7.45 3.58
CA ARG A 17 1.84 8.62 3.95
C ARG A 17 1.11 9.22 2.76
N GLN A 18 1.73 9.30 1.58
CA GLN A 18 1.09 9.84 0.38
C GLN A 18 -0.12 9.00 -0.01
N ILE A 19 0.05 7.69 -0.11
CA ILE A 19 -1.04 6.78 -0.48
C ILE A 19 -2.11 6.71 0.61
N SER A 20 -1.76 6.91 1.89
CA SER A 20 -2.72 6.94 3.00
C SER A 20 -3.48 8.28 3.08
N LYS A 21 -2.81 9.41 2.86
CA LYS A 21 -3.42 10.77 2.96
C LYS A 21 -4.38 11.08 1.81
N THR A 22 -4.09 10.62 0.59
CA THR A 22 -5.03 10.79 -0.55
C THR A 22 -6.33 10.01 -0.37
N GLY A 23 -6.41 9.07 0.60
CA GLY A 23 -7.65 8.38 0.95
C GLY A 23 -8.56 9.13 1.94
N LEU A 24 -8.10 10.23 2.55
CA LEU A 24 -8.88 11.01 3.53
C LEU A 24 -9.29 12.40 3.01
N SER A 25 -8.66 12.91 1.95
CA SER A 25 -8.90 14.26 1.43
C SER A 25 -10.18 14.41 0.59
N GLU A 26 -10.97 13.35 0.42
CA GLU A 26 -12.30 13.41 -0.19
C GLU A 26 -13.40 13.75 0.84
N ALA A 27 -13.08 13.71 2.14
CA ALA A 27 -13.94 14.23 3.20
C ALA A 27 -13.72 15.74 3.34
N VAL A 28 -14.76 16.53 3.09
CA VAL A 28 -14.77 18.00 3.19
C VAL A 28 -14.24 18.44 4.57
N VAL A 29 -13.04 19.02 4.60
CA VAL A 29 -12.45 19.56 5.83
C VAL A 29 -13.03 20.96 6.08
N ASP A 30 -13.78 21.08 7.17
CA ASP A 30 -14.25 22.35 7.70
C ASP A 30 -13.03 23.26 8.00
N PRO A 31 -12.93 24.48 7.44
CA PRO A 31 -11.76 25.37 7.58
C PRO A 31 -11.49 25.79 9.04
N SER A 32 -12.43 25.53 9.96
CA SER A 32 -12.29 25.79 11.39
C SER A 32 -11.53 24.69 12.15
N ASN A 33 -11.32 23.51 11.55
CA ASN A 33 -10.64 22.38 12.16
C ASN A 33 -9.36 22.05 11.39
N ILE A 34 -8.46 23.04 11.28
CA ILE A 34 -7.07 22.81 10.90
C ILE A 34 -6.44 22.01 12.04
N ASN A 35 -6.69 20.70 12.03
CA ASN A 35 -6.04 19.76 12.92
C ASN A 35 -4.57 19.78 12.52
N VAL A 36 -3.79 20.63 13.19
CA VAL A 36 -2.34 20.62 13.13
C VAL A 36 -1.95 19.18 13.36
N ASN A 37 -1.46 18.53 12.32
CA ASN A 37 -1.22 17.09 12.26
C ASN A 37 -0.14 16.72 13.29
N LYS A 38 -0.53 16.63 14.57
CA LYS A 38 0.36 16.35 15.70
C LYS A 38 0.79 14.89 15.59
N MET A 39 1.97 14.70 15.02
CA MET A 39 2.65 13.42 15.04
C MET A 39 3.08 13.10 16.46
N ALA A 40 2.92 11.86 16.88
CA ALA A 40 3.44 11.43 18.17
C ALA A 40 4.98 11.31 18.11
N ASP A 41 5.66 11.51 19.24
CA ASP A 41 7.12 11.42 19.31
C ASP A 41 7.68 10.10 18.80
N HIS A 42 6.96 8.99 19.00
CA HIS A 42 7.38 7.68 18.50
C HIS A 42 7.24 7.56 16.98
N GLU A 43 6.24 8.18 16.36
CA GLU A 43 6.09 8.23 14.89
C GLU A 43 7.12 9.14 14.24
N LEU A 44 7.51 10.22 14.94
CA LEU A 44 8.62 11.10 14.53
C LEU A 44 9.94 10.33 14.54
N LYS A 45 10.21 9.56 15.60
CA LYS A 45 11.40 8.70 15.67
C LYS A 45 11.39 7.63 14.58
N ASP A 46 10.28 6.92 14.42
CA ASP A 46 10.09 5.90 13.39
C ASP A 46 10.31 6.44 11.96
N LEU A 47 9.97 7.70 11.70
CA LEU A 47 10.18 8.33 10.39
C LEU A 47 11.66 8.42 9.99
N PHE A 48 12.57 8.52 10.97
CA PHE A 48 14.02 8.62 10.77
C PHE A 48 14.76 7.32 11.12
N THR A 49 14.03 6.24 11.41
CA THR A 49 14.62 4.93 11.67
C THR A 49 14.82 4.17 10.37
N LEU A 50 16.06 3.71 10.13
CA LEU A 50 16.38 2.78 9.06
C LEU A 50 15.97 1.36 9.44
N HIS A 51 15.17 0.71 8.59
CA HIS A 51 14.71 -0.67 8.79
C HIS A 51 15.40 -1.62 7.81
N GLU A 52 16.52 -2.23 8.22
CA GLU A 52 17.36 -3.06 7.33
C GLU A 52 16.84 -4.49 7.15
N HIS A 53 16.04 -4.99 8.09
CA HIS A 53 15.62 -6.40 8.13
C HIS A 53 14.29 -6.68 7.41
N CYS A 54 13.62 -5.66 6.87
CA CYS A 54 12.36 -5.81 6.18
C CYS A 54 12.53 -5.51 4.68
N PRO A 55 12.25 -6.47 3.78
CA PRO A 55 12.42 -6.24 2.34
C PRO A 55 11.45 -5.18 1.79
N CYS A 56 10.28 -5.02 2.42
CA CYS A 56 9.32 -3.97 2.14
C CYS A 56 8.40 -3.77 3.36
N GLN A 57 8.54 -2.64 4.04
CA GLN A 57 7.66 -2.28 5.15
C GLN A 57 6.23 -2.06 4.70
N THR A 58 6.03 -1.58 3.47
CA THR A 58 4.70 -1.34 2.91
C THR A 58 3.91 -2.65 2.79
N HIS A 59 4.56 -3.73 2.35
CA HIS A 59 3.94 -5.06 2.31
C HIS A 59 3.58 -5.57 3.72
N GLN A 60 4.47 -5.36 4.69
CA GLN A 60 4.21 -5.71 6.09
C GLN A 60 3.03 -4.94 6.67
N LEU A 61 2.90 -3.65 6.35
CA LEU A 61 1.81 -2.79 6.81
C LEU A 61 0.45 -3.24 6.23
N LEU A 62 0.45 -3.73 4.98
CA LEU A 62 -0.75 -4.30 4.34
C LEU A 62 -1.23 -5.59 5.00
N ARG A 63 -0.44 -6.20 5.91
CA ARG A 63 -0.72 -7.50 6.54
C ARG A 63 -1.10 -8.58 5.51
N CYS A 64 -0.45 -8.52 4.35
CA CYS A 64 -0.75 -9.39 3.24
C CYS A 64 -0.18 -10.81 3.48
N GLY A 65 -1.02 -11.83 3.31
CA GLY A 65 -0.64 -13.24 3.43
C GLY A 65 -0.13 -13.90 2.14
N CYS A 66 0.20 -13.12 1.10
CA CYS A 66 0.63 -13.69 -0.19
C CYS A 66 2.04 -14.28 -0.11
N SER A 67 2.36 -15.18 -1.04
CA SER A 67 3.72 -15.76 -1.12
C SER A 67 4.74 -14.81 -1.77
N SER A 68 4.33 -13.61 -2.18
CA SER A 68 5.13 -12.64 -2.94
C SER A 68 5.76 -13.23 -4.21
N ARG A 69 5.07 -14.16 -4.89
CA ARG A 69 5.53 -14.85 -6.11
C ARG A 69 4.82 -14.38 -7.39
N GLY A 70 4.36 -13.15 -7.39
CA GLY A 70 3.58 -12.56 -8.49
C GLY A 70 2.09 -12.85 -8.39
N GLU A 71 1.59 -13.07 -7.18
CA GLU A 71 0.16 -13.24 -6.90
C GLU A 71 -0.45 -11.89 -6.56
N VAL A 72 -1.70 -11.66 -7.00
CA VAL A 72 -2.55 -10.63 -6.42
C VAL A 72 -3.16 -11.23 -5.15
N PRO A 73 -2.91 -10.67 -3.95
CA PRO A 73 -3.44 -11.18 -2.70
C PRO A 73 -4.96 -11.32 -2.74
N ASP A 74 -5.47 -12.46 -2.27
CA ASP A 74 -6.90 -12.61 -2.00
C ASP A 74 -7.23 -11.78 -0.75
N TYR A 75 -8.18 -10.87 -0.87
CA TYR A 75 -8.57 -10.04 0.26
C TYR A 75 -9.37 -10.93 1.21
N LEU A 76 -8.76 -11.32 2.32
CA LEU A 76 -9.52 -11.81 3.45
C LEU A 76 -9.84 -10.56 4.27
N GLU A 77 -11.10 -10.12 4.23
CA GLU A 77 -11.65 -9.24 5.26
C GLU A 77 -11.50 -9.99 6.59
N ASP A 78 -10.35 -9.85 7.23
CA ASP A 78 -10.16 -10.30 8.60
C ASP A 78 -11.04 -9.40 9.46
N GLY A 79 -12.21 -9.92 9.81
CA GLY A 79 -13.15 -9.36 10.80
C GLY A 79 -12.57 -9.28 12.21
N SER A 80 -11.24 -9.22 12.35
CA SER A 80 -10.55 -8.84 13.57
C SER A 80 -10.61 -7.33 13.70
N THR A 81 -11.72 -6.88 14.29
CA THR A 81 -11.78 -5.62 15.03
C THR A 81 -10.53 -5.49 15.90
N VAL A 82 -9.56 -4.67 15.50
CA VAL A 82 -8.62 -4.09 16.46
C VAL A 82 -9.39 -2.99 17.18
N SER A 83 -10.22 -3.43 18.12
CA SER A 83 -10.68 -2.64 19.25
C SER A 83 -9.45 -2.29 20.09
N ASP A 84 -8.76 -1.22 19.71
CA ASP A 84 -7.94 -0.40 20.63
C ASP A 84 -7.60 0.99 20.04
N ILE A 85 -8.52 1.58 19.28
CA ILE A 85 -8.60 3.04 19.19
C ILE A 85 -9.69 3.45 20.16
N ARG A 86 -9.27 4.06 21.27
CA ARG A 86 -10.17 4.57 22.32
C ARG A 86 -11.33 5.35 21.68
N PRO A 87 -12.59 4.97 21.94
CA PRO A 87 -13.73 5.69 21.41
C PRO A 87 -13.80 7.06 22.10
N CYS A 88 -13.68 8.14 21.32
CA CYS A 88 -14.05 9.47 21.77
C CYS A 88 -15.55 9.46 22.11
N GLN A 89 -15.85 9.74 23.38
CA GLN A 89 -17.18 9.72 23.98
C GLN A 89 -18.05 10.88 23.47
N LEU A 90 -18.76 10.73 22.35
CA LEU A 90 -19.94 11.57 22.07
C LEU A 90 -21.04 10.75 21.39
N ASN A 91 -22.15 10.63 22.11
CA ASN A 91 -23.40 9.96 21.79
C ASN A 91 -24.03 10.45 20.47
N SER A 92 -24.33 9.56 19.52
CA SER A 92 -25.55 9.54 18.66
C SER A 92 -25.49 8.37 17.65
N ALA A 93 -26.47 7.46 17.69
CA ALA A 93 -26.69 6.41 16.67
C ALA A 93 -27.57 6.93 15.51
N PRO A 94 -27.83 6.15 14.44
CA PRO A 94 -26.92 5.42 13.57
C PRO A 94 -26.96 6.04 12.15
N HIS A 95 -25.82 6.16 11.47
CA HIS A 95 -25.82 6.34 10.02
C HIS A 95 -24.86 5.35 9.41
N GLN A 96 -25.39 4.53 8.50
CA GLN A 96 -24.63 3.65 7.62
C GLN A 96 -23.75 4.53 6.72
N GLY A 97 -22.57 4.89 7.22
CA GLY A 97 -21.51 5.47 6.41
C GLY A 97 -20.67 4.34 5.86
N GLN A 98 -20.76 4.11 4.54
CA GLN A 98 -19.82 3.28 3.81
C GLN A 98 -18.40 3.73 4.15
N GLY A 99 -17.66 2.91 4.89
CA GLY A 99 -16.26 3.18 5.19
C GLY A 99 -15.48 3.22 3.89
N GLN A 100 -14.94 4.38 3.52
CA GLN A 100 -14.00 4.46 2.42
C GLN A 100 -12.76 3.65 2.81
N MET A 101 -12.52 2.57 2.06
CA MET A 101 -11.34 1.73 2.25
C MET A 101 -10.06 2.57 2.04
N PRO A 102 -9.09 2.54 2.96
CA PRO A 102 -7.87 3.32 2.80
C PRO A 102 -7.13 2.88 1.54
N ARG A 103 -6.69 3.85 0.71
CA ARG A 103 -6.12 3.62 -0.62
C ARG A 103 -4.86 2.75 -0.61
N VAL A 104 -4.19 2.59 0.53
CA VAL A 104 -3.13 1.59 0.75
C VAL A 104 -3.62 0.18 0.35
N ASN A 105 -4.90 -0.15 0.57
CA ASN A 105 -5.52 -1.39 0.10
C ASN A 105 -5.58 -1.53 -1.43
N GLN A 106 -5.42 -0.46 -2.22
CA GLN A 106 -5.27 -0.60 -3.68
C GLN A 106 -3.99 -1.36 -4.06
N LEU A 107 -2.95 -1.32 -3.22
CA LEU A 107 -1.75 -2.13 -3.42
C LEU A 107 -2.02 -3.63 -3.25
N LEU A 108 -3.09 -4.03 -2.55
CA LEU A 108 -3.53 -5.43 -2.48
C LEU A 108 -4.10 -5.93 -3.81
N GLN A 109 -4.45 -5.04 -4.74
CA GLN A 109 -4.94 -5.43 -6.07
C GLN A 109 -3.81 -5.62 -7.08
N TRP A 110 -2.56 -5.42 -6.65
CA TRP A 110 -1.37 -5.50 -7.49
C TRP A 110 -0.64 -6.80 -7.19
N GLU A 111 0.09 -7.33 -8.16
CA GLU A 111 0.96 -8.48 -7.96
C GLU A 111 2.13 -8.11 -7.06
N HIS A 112 2.46 -9.00 -6.13
CA HIS A 112 3.56 -8.82 -5.19
C HIS A 112 4.72 -9.75 -5.55
N HIS A 113 5.91 -9.20 -5.72
CA HIS A 113 7.10 -9.93 -6.13
C HIS A 113 8.25 -9.69 -5.15
N ALA A 114 8.78 -10.76 -4.56
CA ALA A 114 10.01 -10.77 -3.78
C ALA A 114 11.06 -11.67 -4.45
N PRO A 115 12.36 -11.52 -4.12
CA PRO A 115 13.38 -12.45 -4.59
C PRO A 115 13.08 -13.91 -4.19
N PRO A 116 13.37 -14.90 -5.06
CA PRO A 116 13.89 -14.76 -6.41
C PRO A 116 12.82 -14.30 -7.42
N PHE A 117 13.14 -13.27 -8.21
CA PHE A 117 12.23 -12.73 -9.22
C PHE A 117 12.12 -13.64 -10.45
N ARG A 118 10.92 -13.74 -11.03
CA ARG A 118 10.70 -14.46 -12.29
C ARG A 118 11.39 -13.72 -13.45
N GLN A 119 12.17 -14.42 -14.25
CA GLN A 119 12.93 -13.83 -15.36
C GLN A 119 12.03 -13.12 -16.38
N CYS A 120 10.85 -13.69 -16.69
CA CYS A 120 9.91 -13.07 -17.62
C CYS A 120 9.47 -11.67 -17.14
N VAL A 121 9.22 -11.51 -15.84
CA VAL A 121 8.80 -10.25 -15.22
C VAL A 121 9.90 -9.20 -15.32
N LEU A 122 11.14 -9.59 -15.00
CA LEU A 122 12.32 -8.73 -15.11
C LEU A 122 12.57 -8.26 -16.54
N GLN A 123 12.43 -9.17 -17.52
CA GLN A 123 12.63 -8.85 -18.92
C GLN A 123 11.55 -7.90 -19.45
N THR A 124 10.28 -8.14 -19.11
CA THR A 124 9.17 -7.26 -19.51
C THR A 124 9.33 -5.83 -18.99
N MET A 125 9.95 -5.65 -17.83
CA MET A 125 10.18 -4.33 -17.22
C MET A 125 11.57 -3.74 -17.46
N CYS A 126 12.42 -4.43 -18.23
CA CYS A 126 13.83 -4.05 -18.45
C CYS A 126 14.65 -3.92 -17.14
N LEU A 127 14.38 -4.77 -16.14
CA LEU A 127 14.99 -4.73 -14.81
C LEU A 127 16.08 -5.78 -14.57
N SER A 128 16.45 -6.57 -15.57
CA SER A 128 17.39 -7.69 -15.43
C SER A 128 18.72 -7.31 -14.76
N SER A 129 19.27 -6.12 -15.05
CA SER A 129 20.53 -5.65 -14.44
C SER A 129 20.36 -5.04 -13.05
N ALA A 130 19.13 -4.66 -12.68
CA ALA A 130 18.83 -4.00 -11.41
C ALA A 130 18.50 -4.99 -10.27
N VAL A 131 18.36 -6.28 -10.58
CA VAL A 131 18.00 -7.35 -9.62
C VAL A 131 18.75 -7.28 -8.30
N PRO A 132 20.09 -7.05 -8.24
CA PRO A 132 20.82 -7.02 -6.97
C PRO A 132 20.37 -5.90 -6.01
N TYR A 133 19.66 -4.88 -6.53
CA TYR A 133 19.24 -3.70 -5.78
C TYR A 133 17.74 -3.68 -5.46
N ILE A 134 16.97 -4.66 -5.96
CA ILE A 134 15.52 -4.71 -5.77
C ILE A 134 15.20 -5.72 -4.67
N THR A 135 14.62 -5.24 -3.58
CA THR A 135 14.19 -6.08 -2.44
C THR A 135 12.74 -6.55 -2.55
N PHE A 136 11.90 -5.78 -3.23
CA PHE A 136 10.48 -6.06 -3.41
C PHE A 136 9.91 -5.26 -4.59
N MET A 137 8.83 -5.74 -5.20
CA MET A 137 8.16 -5.05 -6.31
C MET A 137 6.65 -5.25 -6.24
N PHE A 138 5.91 -4.14 -6.32
CA PHE A 138 4.48 -4.14 -6.62
C PHE A 138 4.30 -3.93 -8.12
N ARG A 139 3.51 -4.79 -8.78
CA ARG A 139 3.24 -4.68 -10.22
C ARG A 139 1.74 -4.70 -10.48
N ASN A 140 1.24 -3.69 -11.18
CA ASN A 140 -0.13 -3.71 -11.66
C ASN A 140 -0.25 -4.54 -12.96
N SER A 141 -1.04 -5.63 -12.94
CA SER A 141 -1.24 -6.50 -14.11
C SER A 141 -2.46 -6.16 -14.96
N SER A 142 -3.32 -5.26 -14.49
CA SER A 142 -4.47 -4.75 -15.24
C SER A 142 -4.11 -3.89 -16.47
N ALA A 143 -2.82 -3.67 -16.76
CA ALA A 143 -2.36 -2.93 -17.94
C ALA A 143 -2.27 -3.79 -19.24
N LEU A 144 -2.48 -5.11 -19.20
CA LEU A 144 -2.23 -6.00 -20.36
C LEU A 144 -3.44 -6.80 -20.87
N THR A 145 -4.66 -6.63 -20.34
CA THR A 145 -5.83 -7.42 -20.78
C THR A 145 -6.75 -6.72 -21.79
N LYS A 146 -6.35 -5.60 -22.42
CA LYS A 146 -7.13 -4.93 -23.47
C LYS A 146 -6.47 -4.97 -24.84
N THR A 147 -6.18 -6.16 -25.36
CA THR A 147 -5.91 -6.36 -26.81
C THR A 147 -6.19 -7.81 -27.20
N GLY A 148 -7.16 -7.99 -28.11
CA GLY A 148 -7.62 -9.28 -28.67
C GLY A 148 -8.71 -9.92 -27.80
N ASP A 149 -9.92 -10.21 -28.26
CA ASP A 149 -10.32 -10.70 -29.57
C ASP A 149 -11.83 -10.43 -29.75
N ASN A 150 -12.23 -9.91 -30.91
CA ASN A 150 -13.57 -10.13 -31.42
C ASN A 150 -13.53 -10.06 -32.95
N SER A 151 -12.82 -11.02 -33.53
CA SER A 151 -13.07 -11.46 -34.90
C SER A 151 -13.88 -12.77 -34.86
N GLN A 152 -14.89 -12.86 -35.74
CA GLN A 152 -15.93 -13.90 -35.90
C GLN A 152 -17.18 -13.62 -35.04
N VAL A 153 -18.37 -13.40 -35.61
CA VAL A 153 -19.00 -14.03 -36.80
C VAL A 153 -19.68 -12.99 -37.69
#